data_AF-X5IA81-F1
#
_entry.id   AF-X5IA81-F1
#
_cell.length_a   1.000
_cell.length_b   1.000
_cell.length_c   1.000
_cell.angle_alpha   90.00
_cell.angle_beta   90.00
_cell.angle_gamma   90.00
#
_symmetry.space_group_name_H-M   'P 1'
#
loop_
_entity.id
_entity.type
_entity.pdbx_description
1 polymer ?
#
loop_
_entity_poly.entity_id
_entity_poly.type
_entity_poly.pdbx_seq_one_letter_code
_entity_poly.pdbx_strand_id
1 'polypeptide(L)'
;MNIETIVNQFETRAGTLLRYYTGLLEHSKVQPCCFKLYYDPFDMVYVMMNGKLFGHVYIKDCKVRQSFELASPKHTEGLIRSIEGHYVGYELHDGKQLSISDMMASQLFEDEYFMYGLQTYAESNNSDVFEYLENGFDTDTLEGIQSSNTDVIANIEMLYQLATGINEPAPE
;
A
#
# COMPACT_ATOMS: atom_id res chain seq x y z
N MET A 1 2.30 -20.97 -6.46
CA MET A 1 2.21 -19.88 -7.45
C MET A 1 3.65 -19.50 -7.80
N ASN A 2 4.03 -19.55 -9.07
CA ASN A 2 5.38 -19.13 -9.48
C ASN A 2 5.44 -17.60 -9.45
N ILE A 3 6.54 -17.05 -8.95
CA ILE A 3 6.78 -15.60 -8.91
C ILE A 3 7.67 -15.26 -10.10
N GLU A 4 7.11 -14.60 -11.10
CA GLU A 4 7.89 -14.11 -12.23
C GLU A 4 8.71 -12.89 -11.83
N THR A 5 9.92 -12.73 -12.37
CA THR A 5 10.71 -11.51 -12.16
C THR A 5 10.71 -10.71 -13.46
N ILE A 6 10.22 -9.46 -13.36
CA ILE A 6 10.08 -8.53 -14.46
C ILE A 6 11.16 -7.45 -14.36
N VAL A 7 11.74 -7.05 -15.48
CA VAL A 7 12.68 -5.94 -15.54
C VAL A 7 11.93 -4.62 -15.66
N ASN A 8 12.41 -3.56 -14.98
CA ASN A 8 11.86 -2.21 -15.13
C ASN A 8 11.90 -1.75 -16.60
N GLN A 9 10.78 -1.22 -17.09
CA GLN A 9 10.60 -0.76 -18.48
C GLN A 9 10.57 0.76 -18.59
N PHE A 10 10.51 1.45 -17.46
CA PHE A 10 10.45 2.90 -17.33
C PHE A 10 11.40 3.34 -16.24
N GLU A 11 11.64 4.66 -16.17
CA GLU A 11 12.43 5.30 -15.12
C GLU A 11 11.84 5.05 -13.71
N THR A 12 10.51 4.95 -13.61
CA THR A 12 9.82 4.66 -12.33
C THR A 12 9.23 3.25 -12.31
N ARG A 13 9.23 2.63 -11.12
CA ARG A 13 8.52 1.36 -10.91
C ARG A 13 7.01 1.54 -11.10
N ALA A 14 6.45 2.65 -10.63
CA ALA A 14 5.06 3.05 -10.86
C ALA A 14 4.64 2.95 -12.34
N GLY A 15 5.48 3.43 -13.27
CA GLY A 15 5.22 3.32 -14.71
C GLY A 15 5.22 1.88 -15.22
N THR A 16 6.18 1.07 -14.77
CA THR A 16 6.23 -0.36 -15.10
C THR A 16 5.00 -1.08 -14.56
N LEU A 17 4.63 -0.84 -13.32
CA LEU A 17 3.44 -1.42 -12.68
C LEU A 17 2.16 -1.05 -13.41
N LEU A 18 1.99 0.21 -13.82
CA LEU A 18 0.79 0.65 -14.53
C LEU A 18 0.66 -0.04 -15.90
N ARG A 19 1.76 -0.20 -16.63
CA ARG A 19 1.79 -0.95 -17.90
C ARG A 19 1.43 -2.42 -17.71
N TYR A 20 2.00 -3.09 -16.70
CA TYR A 20 1.70 -4.49 -16.42
C TYR A 20 0.27 -4.68 -15.91
N TYR A 21 -0.19 -3.78 -15.05
CA TYR A 21 -1.55 -3.77 -14.54
C TYR A 21 -2.58 -3.73 -15.66
N THR A 22 -2.46 -2.75 -16.56
CA THR A 22 -3.37 -2.63 -17.70
C THR A 22 -3.25 -3.81 -18.67
N GLY A 23 -2.05 -4.33 -18.91
CA GLY A 23 -1.82 -5.47 -19.80
C GLY A 23 -2.37 -6.80 -19.26
N LEU A 24 -2.36 -7.01 -17.95
CA LEU A 24 -2.82 -8.25 -17.30
C LEU A 24 -4.25 -8.13 -16.76
N LEU A 25 -4.91 -6.99 -16.92
CA LEU A 25 -6.20 -6.69 -16.28
C LEU A 25 -7.26 -7.76 -16.56
N GLU A 26 -7.51 -8.08 -17.84
CA GLU A 26 -8.51 -9.08 -18.23
C GLU A 26 -8.11 -10.50 -17.79
N HIS A 27 -6.82 -10.84 -17.86
CA HIS A 27 -6.33 -12.14 -17.43
C HIS A 27 -6.51 -12.34 -15.91
N SER A 28 -6.27 -11.29 -15.12
CA SER A 28 -6.38 -11.36 -13.65
C SER A 28 -7.79 -11.62 -13.12
N LYS A 29 -8.84 -11.44 -13.94
CA LYS A 29 -10.23 -11.76 -13.57
C LYS A 29 -10.49 -13.27 -13.54
N VAL A 30 -9.71 -14.05 -14.29
CA VAL A 30 -9.85 -15.50 -14.38
C VAL A 30 -8.73 -16.25 -13.65
N GLN A 31 -7.53 -15.68 -13.61
CA GLN A 31 -6.36 -16.33 -13.02
C GLN A 31 -5.48 -15.29 -12.29
N PRO A 32 -5.19 -15.47 -10.99
CA PRO A 32 -4.26 -14.60 -10.28
C PRO A 32 -2.85 -14.63 -10.89
N CYS A 33 -2.22 -13.46 -10.98
CA CYS A 33 -0.84 -13.30 -11.42
C CYS A 33 0.02 -12.82 -10.24
N CYS A 34 1.28 -13.24 -10.20
CA CYS A 34 2.22 -12.81 -9.17
C CYS A 34 3.61 -12.60 -9.75
N PHE A 35 4.23 -11.48 -9.39
CA PHE A 35 5.53 -11.11 -9.90
C PHE A 35 6.30 -10.20 -8.94
N LYS A 36 7.59 -10.05 -9.22
CA LYS A 36 8.51 -9.08 -8.60
C LYS A 36 9.14 -8.21 -9.67
N LEU A 37 9.55 -7.00 -9.30
CA LEU A 37 10.42 -6.19 -10.14
C LEU A 37 11.89 -6.46 -9.80
N TYR A 38 12.72 -6.58 -10.82
CA TYR A 38 14.15 -6.82 -10.67
C TYR A 38 14.82 -5.60 -10.02
N TYR A 39 15.58 -5.84 -8.95
CA TYR A 39 16.17 -4.80 -8.10
C TYR A 39 15.16 -3.76 -7.58
N ASP A 40 13.97 -4.21 -7.17
CA ASP A 40 13.07 -3.35 -6.41
C ASP A 40 13.71 -3.03 -5.03
N PRO A 41 14.02 -1.75 -4.72
CA PRO A 41 14.65 -1.38 -3.47
C PRO A 41 13.75 -1.62 -2.24
N PHE A 42 12.43 -1.75 -2.43
CA PHE A 42 11.49 -2.10 -1.36
C PHE A 42 11.18 -3.61 -1.28
N ASP A 43 11.80 -4.44 -2.13
CA ASP A 43 11.58 -5.89 -2.24
C ASP A 43 10.08 -6.29 -2.20
N MET A 44 9.26 -5.61 -3.01
CA MET A 44 7.83 -5.88 -3.04
C MET A 44 7.49 -7.13 -3.86
N VAL A 45 6.47 -7.84 -3.40
CA VAL A 45 5.73 -8.83 -4.19
C VAL A 45 4.45 -8.18 -4.68
N TYR A 46 4.20 -8.29 -5.98
CA TYR A 46 2.99 -7.76 -6.62
C TYR A 46 2.06 -8.90 -6.99
N VAL A 47 0.77 -8.73 -6.67
CA VAL A 47 -0.27 -9.71 -6.96
C VAL A 47 -1.39 -9.02 -7.72
N MET A 48 -1.74 -9.57 -8.88
CA MET A 48 -2.95 -9.18 -9.59
C MET A 48 -4.03 -10.23 -9.43
N MET A 49 -5.19 -9.80 -8.94
CA MET A 49 -6.30 -10.70 -8.67
C MET A 49 -7.62 -9.94 -8.82
N ASN A 50 -8.59 -10.55 -9.51
CA ASN A 50 -9.94 -10.01 -9.69
C ASN A 50 -9.94 -8.59 -10.27
N GLY A 51 -9.01 -8.28 -11.18
CA GLY A 51 -8.91 -6.97 -11.82
C GLY A 51 -8.29 -5.87 -10.96
N LYS A 52 -7.67 -6.21 -9.82
CA LYS A 52 -6.96 -5.27 -8.94
C LYS A 52 -5.48 -5.63 -8.82
N LEU A 53 -4.66 -4.63 -8.54
CA LEU A 53 -3.24 -4.79 -8.22
C LEU A 53 -3.03 -4.57 -6.72
N PHE A 54 -2.35 -5.51 -6.08
CA PHE A 54 -1.94 -5.44 -4.69
C PHE A 54 -0.41 -5.55 -4.57
N GLY A 55 0.14 -4.96 -3.51
CA GLY A 55 1.55 -5.06 -3.14
C GLY A 55 1.73 -5.40 -1.67
N HIS A 56 2.83 -6.07 -1.36
CA HIS A 56 3.36 -6.16 0.01
C HIS A 56 4.88 -6.32 -0.03
N VAL A 57 5.57 -5.77 0.95
CA VAL A 57 7.01 -6.01 1.15
C VAL A 57 7.23 -7.47 1.52
N TYR A 58 8.25 -8.10 0.92
CA TYR A 58 8.61 -9.46 1.28
C TYR A 58 9.28 -9.51 2.66
N ILE A 59 8.67 -10.27 3.58
CA ILE A 59 9.18 -10.47 4.95
C ILE A 59 9.47 -11.96 5.13
N LYS A 60 10.75 -12.33 5.26
CA LYS A 60 11.21 -13.73 5.29
C LYS A 60 10.51 -14.59 6.36
N ASP A 61 10.36 -14.03 7.56
CA ASP A 61 9.88 -14.77 8.74
C ASP A 61 8.40 -14.50 9.07
N CYS A 62 7.69 -13.77 8.20
CA CYS A 62 6.27 -13.47 8.39
C CYS A 62 5.43 -14.11 7.29
N LYS A 63 4.45 -14.93 7.69
CA LYS A 63 3.40 -15.36 6.77
C LYS A 63 2.48 -14.17 6.51
N VAL A 64 2.72 -13.46 5.41
CA VAL A 64 1.94 -12.30 4.99
C VAL A 64 0.45 -12.68 4.90
N ARG A 65 -0.38 -12.06 5.73
CA ARG A 65 -1.84 -12.24 5.75
C ARG A 65 -2.60 -11.09 5.08
N GLN A 66 -1.94 -9.96 4.86
CA GLN A 66 -2.51 -8.75 4.31
C GLN A 66 -1.66 -8.24 3.15
N SER A 67 -2.32 -7.80 2.08
CA SER A 67 -1.69 -7.06 0.98
C SER A 67 -2.49 -5.77 0.74
N PHE A 68 -1.84 -4.79 0.15
CA PHE A 68 -2.34 -3.42 0.08
C PHE A 68 -2.68 -3.05 -1.37
N GLU A 69 -3.86 -2.50 -1.62
CA GLU A 69 -4.31 -2.13 -2.95
C GLU A 69 -3.48 -0.98 -3.52
N LEU A 70 -2.89 -1.20 -4.71
CA LEU A 70 -2.13 -0.18 -5.44
C LEU A 70 -2.96 0.42 -6.58
N ALA A 71 -3.84 -0.38 -7.17
CA ALA A 71 -4.71 0.06 -8.26
C ALA A 71 -5.95 -0.83 -8.44
N SER A 72 -7.03 -0.21 -8.92
CA SER A 72 -8.22 -0.87 -9.44
C SER A 72 -8.70 -0.20 -10.74
N PRO A 73 -9.68 -0.77 -11.47
CA PRO A 73 -9.97 -0.33 -12.85
C PRO A 73 -10.39 1.14 -12.96
N LYS A 74 -10.93 1.69 -11.87
CA LYS A 74 -11.33 3.09 -11.78
C LYS A 74 -10.39 3.95 -10.92
N HIS A 75 -9.45 3.32 -10.23
CA HIS A 75 -8.53 3.98 -9.31
C HIS A 75 -7.08 3.62 -9.67
N THR A 76 -6.48 4.42 -10.56
CA THR A 76 -5.08 4.29 -11.00
C THR A 76 -4.26 5.55 -10.72
N GLU A 77 -4.94 6.61 -10.25
CA GLU A 77 -4.40 7.91 -9.91
C GLU A 77 -3.28 7.83 -8.87
N GLY A 78 -3.30 6.87 -7.95
CA GLY A 78 -2.21 6.68 -6.99
C GLY A 78 -0.87 6.38 -7.67
N LEU A 79 -0.87 5.44 -8.61
CA LEU A 79 0.32 5.12 -9.42
C LEU A 79 0.69 6.28 -10.36
N ILE A 80 -0.29 6.91 -11.02
CA ILE A 80 -0.04 8.04 -11.93
C ILE A 80 0.58 9.22 -11.18
N ARG A 81 0.03 9.58 -10.02
CA ARG A 81 0.57 10.64 -9.15
C ARG A 81 1.96 10.30 -8.63
N SER A 82 2.27 9.02 -8.40
CA SER A 82 3.63 8.60 -8.01
C SER A 82 4.63 8.77 -9.15
N ILE A 83 4.20 8.64 -10.41
CA ILE A 83 5.02 8.96 -11.59
C ILE A 83 5.26 10.47 -11.66
N GLU A 84 4.22 11.29 -11.51
CA GLU A 84 4.37 12.76 -11.55
C GLU A 84 5.20 13.27 -10.37
N GLY A 85 4.88 12.83 -9.15
CA GLY A 85 5.54 13.20 -7.91
C GLY A 85 7.02 12.77 -7.86
N HIS A 86 7.39 11.71 -8.59
CA HIS A 86 8.80 11.37 -8.79
C HIS A 86 9.60 12.53 -9.40
N TYR A 87 9.05 13.22 -10.40
CA TYR A 87 9.76 14.29 -11.11
C TYR A 87 9.62 15.66 -10.44
N VAL A 88 8.42 15.99 -9.94
CA VAL A 88 8.10 17.36 -9.48
C VAL A 88 7.71 17.46 -8.01
N GLY A 89 7.64 16.33 -7.30
CA GLY A 89 7.16 16.30 -5.93
C GLY A 89 5.66 16.62 -5.81
N TYR A 90 5.26 17.10 -4.64
CA TYR A 90 3.87 17.40 -4.26
C TYR A 90 3.79 18.81 -3.68
N GLU A 91 2.85 19.61 -4.18
CA GLU A 91 2.51 20.92 -3.61
C GLU A 91 1.39 20.75 -2.58
N LEU A 92 1.67 21.11 -1.33
CA LEU A 92 0.70 21.13 -0.24
C LEU A 92 -0.17 22.39 -0.32
N HIS A 93 -1.33 22.36 0.33
CA HIS A 93 -2.28 23.48 0.33
C HIS A 93 -1.72 24.77 0.97
N ASP A 94 -0.70 24.67 1.82
CA ASP A 94 0.01 25.81 2.40
C ASP A 94 1.11 26.39 1.49
N GLY A 95 1.25 25.85 0.26
CA GLY A 95 2.23 26.25 -0.73
C GLY A 95 3.60 25.61 -0.56
N LYS A 96 3.79 24.69 0.40
CA LYS A 96 5.04 23.95 0.57
C LYS A 96 5.16 22.88 -0.53
N GLN A 97 6.32 22.79 -1.17
CA GLN A 97 6.64 21.73 -2.11
C GLN A 97 7.49 20.66 -1.42
N LEU A 98 7.05 19.39 -1.49
CA LEU A 98 7.73 18.23 -0.92
C LEU A 98 8.19 17.28 -2.02
N SER A 99 9.38 16.70 -1.88
CA SER A 99 9.76 15.56 -2.73
C SER A 99 8.86 14.35 -2.44
N ILE A 100 8.83 13.35 -3.33
CA ILE A 100 8.09 12.11 -3.07
C ILE A 100 8.58 11.35 -1.84
N SER A 101 9.89 11.43 -1.53
CA SER A 101 10.46 10.82 -0.32
C SER A 101 10.04 11.58 0.93
N ASP A 102 10.06 12.92 0.92
CA ASP A 102 9.59 13.71 2.07
C ASP A 102 8.08 13.55 2.28
N MET A 103 7.31 13.42 1.19
CA MET A 103 5.89 13.10 1.28
C MET A 103 5.69 11.74 1.96
N MET A 104 6.41 10.70 1.54
CA MET A 104 6.35 9.38 2.18
C MET A 104 6.77 9.45 3.66
N ALA A 105 7.86 10.15 3.97
CA ALA A 105 8.33 10.32 5.33
C ALA A 105 7.31 11.04 6.23
N SER A 106 6.68 12.11 5.73
CA SER A 106 5.65 12.84 6.48
C SER A 106 4.45 11.94 6.80
N GLN A 107 4.00 11.15 5.84
CA GLN A 107 2.89 10.21 6.02
C GLN A 107 3.23 9.05 6.96
N LEU A 108 4.48 8.61 6.99
CA LEU A 108 4.91 7.49 7.83
C LEU A 108 5.26 7.91 9.27
N PHE A 109 5.87 9.09 9.45
CA PHE A 109 6.48 9.49 10.71
C PHE A 109 5.84 10.72 11.36
N GLU A 110 5.16 11.57 10.60
CA GLU A 110 4.62 12.85 11.09
C GLU A 110 3.09 12.85 11.23
N ASP A 111 2.42 11.77 10.82
CA ASP A 111 0.96 11.61 10.96
C ASP A 111 0.58 10.98 12.31
N GLU A 112 0.16 11.82 13.26
CA GLU A 112 -0.30 11.39 14.58
C GLU A 112 -1.57 10.52 14.52
N TYR A 113 -2.46 10.74 13.54
CA TYR A 113 -3.67 9.95 13.37
C TYR A 113 -3.34 8.54 12.90
N PHE A 114 -2.36 8.41 12.02
CA PHE A 114 -1.85 7.11 11.59
C PHE A 114 -1.25 6.35 12.78
N MET A 115 -0.44 7.01 13.61
CA MET A 115 0.14 6.39 14.81
C MET A 115 -0.92 5.94 15.83
N TYR A 116 -1.94 6.76 16.06
CA TYR A 116 -3.08 6.39 16.91
C TYR A 116 -3.88 5.21 16.33
N GLY A 117 -4.08 5.20 15.02
CA GLY A 117 -4.72 4.10 14.31
C GLY A 117 -3.94 2.79 14.46
N LEU A 118 -2.60 2.83 14.33
CA LEU A 118 -1.75 1.66 14.52
C LEU A 118 -1.86 1.07 15.93
N GLN A 119 -1.95 1.92 16.96
CA GLN A 119 -2.19 1.47 18.33
C GLN A 119 -3.52 0.72 18.44
N THR A 120 -4.60 1.32 17.92
CA THR A 120 -5.95 0.73 17.94
C THR A 120 -6.00 -0.60 17.15
N TYR A 121 -5.31 -0.66 16.01
CA TYR A 121 -5.21 -1.87 15.18
C TYR A 121 -4.51 -3.01 15.92
N ALA A 122 -3.43 -2.71 16.65
CA ALA A 122 -2.70 -3.70 17.43
C ALA A 122 -3.51 -4.20 18.63
N GLU A 123 -4.18 -3.30 19.36
CA GLU A 123 -5.01 -3.64 20.51
C GLU A 123 -6.19 -4.53 20.10
N SER A 124 -6.89 -4.19 19.01
CA SER A 124 -8.05 -4.93 18.52
C SER A 124 -7.73 -6.29 17.90
N ASN A 125 -6.53 -6.48 17.33
CA ASN A 125 -6.11 -7.77 16.78
C ASN A 125 -5.44 -8.70 17.81
N ASN A 126 -5.03 -8.19 18.98
CA ASN A 126 -4.44 -8.98 20.06
C ASN A 126 -5.45 -9.42 21.14
N SER A 127 -6.61 -8.78 21.20
CA SER A 127 -7.69 -9.17 22.11
C SER A 127 -8.49 -10.29 21.45
N ASP A 128 -8.59 -11.42 22.16
CA ASP A 128 -9.40 -12.55 21.71
C ASP A 128 -10.83 -12.03 21.57
N VAL A 129 -11.48 -12.20 20.40
CA VAL A 129 -12.85 -11.73 20.13
C VAL A 129 -13.84 -12.20 21.22
N PHE A 130 -13.50 -13.26 21.95
CA PHE A 130 -14.20 -13.77 23.13
C PHE A 130 -14.19 -12.84 24.35
N GLU A 131 -13.17 -11.99 24.55
CA GLU A 131 -13.09 -11.03 25.65
C GLU A 131 -14.05 -9.83 25.44
N TYR A 132 -14.31 -9.45 24.19
CA TYR A 132 -15.37 -8.50 23.83
C TYR A 132 -16.78 -9.10 23.94
N LEU A 133 -16.93 -10.42 23.69
CA LEU A 133 -18.19 -11.13 23.89
C LEU A 133 -18.60 -11.19 25.37
N GLU A 134 -17.64 -11.25 26.30
CA GLU A 134 -17.90 -11.28 27.75
C GLU A 134 -18.28 -9.90 28.32
N ASN A 135 -17.80 -8.80 27.73
CA ASN A 135 -17.98 -7.45 28.27
C ASN A 135 -19.24 -6.70 27.77
N GLY A 136 -20.07 -7.36 26.95
CA GLY A 136 -21.33 -6.80 26.44
C GLY A 136 -21.14 -6.11 25.09
N PHE A 137 -21.97 -6.53 24.11
CA PHE A 137 -21.99 -5.98 22.76
C PHE A 137 -22.37 -4.48 22.76
N ASP A 138 -21.38 -3.61 22.57
CA ASP A 138 -21.59 -2.21 22.20
C ASP A 138 -21.27 -2.03 20.71
N THR A 139 -22.29 -1.74 19.91
CA THR A 139 -22.20 -1.60 18.45
C THR A 139 -21.32 -0.43 18.04
N ASP A 140 -21.32 0.64 18.84
CA ASP A 140 -20.58 1.86 18.55
C ASP A 140 -19.06 1.64 18.70
N THR A 141 -18.66 0.82 19.67
CA THR A 141 -17.25 0.39 19.84
C THR A 141 -16.77 -0.48 18.66
N LEU A 142 -17.63 -1.37 18.14
CA LEU A 142 -17.27 -2.23 17.00
C LEU A 142 -17.12 -1.42 15.69
N GLU A 143 -18.06 -0.50 15.43
CA GLU A 143 -18.00 0.39 14.26
C GLU A 143 -16.77 1.31 14.31
N GLY A 144 -16.41 1.82 15.49
CA GLY A 144 -15.19 2.61 15.71
C GLY A 144 -13.89 1.84 15.45
N ILE A 145 -13.81 0.58 15.85
CA ILE A 145 -12.64 -0.28 15.57
C ILE A 145 -12.55 -0.58 14.06
N GLN A 146 -13.67 -0.89 13.41
CA GLN A 146 -13.69 -1.18 11.97
C GLN A 146 -13.32 0.03 11.12
N SER A 147 -13.80 1.23 11.47
CA SER A 147 -13.44 2.47 10.78
C SER A 147 -11.96 2.80 10.97
N SER A 148 -11.44 2.76 12.20
CA SER A 148 -10.03 3.00 12.48
C SER A 148 -9.10 2.02 11.74
N ASN A 149 -9.46 0.73 11.71
CA ASN A 149 -8.70 -0.27 10.96
C ASN A 149 -8.71 0.00 9.46
N THR A 150 -9.82 0.53 8.91
CA THR A 150 -9.92 0.92 7.50
C THR A 150 -8.98 2.09 7.19
N ASP A 151 -8.91 3.07 8.09
CA ASP A 151 -8.04 4.25 7.93
C ASP A 151 -6.56 3.86 7.99
N VAL A 152 -6.17 2.91 8.84
CA VAL A 152 -4.80 2.38 8.87
C VAL A 152 -4.42 1.71 7.56
N ILE A 153 -5.30 0.85 7.02
CA ILE A 153 -5.05 0.18 5.74
C ILE A 153 -4.93 1.20 4.61
N ALA A 154 -5.80 2.20 4.56
CA ALA A 154 -5.77 3.26 3.55
C ALA A 154 -4.46 4.07 3.60
N ASN A 155 -3.99 4.42 4.81
CA ASN A 155 -2.70 5.10 4.98
C ASN A 155 -1.53 4.25 4.48
N ILE A 156 -1.53 2.95 4.82
CA ILE A 156 -0.50 2.03 4.32
C ILE A 156 -0.58 1.91 2.80
N GLU A 157 -1.76 1.78 2.21
CA GLU A 157 -1.94 1.75 0.74
C GLU A 157 -1.33 2.98 0.07
N MET A 158 -1.51 4.17 0.65
CA MET A 158 -0.88 5.39 0.14
C MET A 158 0.65 5.36 0.24
N LEU A 159 1.20 4.88 1.37
CA LEU A 159 2.65 4.69 1.52
C LEU A 159 3.21 3.73 0.46
N TYR A 160 2.51 2.63 0.19
CA TYR A 160 2.91 1.69 -0.85
C TYR A 160 2.86 2.32 -2.24
N GLN A 161 1.85 3.15 -2.54
CA GLN A 161 1.78 3.88 -3.80
C GLN A 161 2.98 4.83 -3.96
N LEU A 162 3.25 5.68 -2.95
CA LEU A 162 4.40 6.59 -2.93
C LEU A 162 5.73 5.85 -3.13
N ALA A 163 5.93 4.73 -2.43
CA ALA A 163 7.13 3.91 -2.54
C ALA A 163 7.40 3.44 -3.97
N THR A 164 6.38 3.26 -4.82
CA THR A 164 6.58 2.89 -6.23
C THR A 164 7.23 3.97 -7.09
N GLY A 165 7.24 5.23 -6.62
CA GLY A 165 7.87 6.36 -7.30
C GLY A 165 9.27 6.72 -6.79
N ILE A 166 9.79 6.09 -5.74
CA ILE A 166 11.11 6.43 -5.15
C ILE A 166 12.21 5.50 -5.67
N ASN A 167 13.13 5.98 -6.50
CA ASN A 167 14.12 5.10 -7.15
C ASN A 167 15.23 4.59 -6.21
N GLU A 168 15.77 5.48 -5.37
CA GLU A 168 16.85 5.17 -4.43
C GLU A 168 16.42 5.64 -3.03
N PRO A 169 15.52 4.89 -2.36
CA PRO A 169 15.03 5.30 -1.05
C PRO A 169 16.16 5.32 -0.02
N ALA A 170 16.07 6.24 0.93
CA ALA A 170 16.89 6.19 2.13
C ALA A 170 16.59 4.90 2.92
N PRO A 171 17.52 4.41 3.77
CA PRO A 171 17.30 3.20 4.55
C PRO A 171 16.15 3.28 5.56
N GLU A 172 15.85 4.47 6.08
CA GLU A 172 14.74 4.77 7.00
C GLU A 172 13.35 4.59 6.36
#